data_AF-A0A958Y990-F1
#
_entry.id   AF-A0A958Y990-F1
#
_cell.length_a   1.000
_cell.length_b   1.000
_cell.length_c   1.000
_cell.angle_alpha   90.00
_cell.angle_beta   90.00
_cell.angle_gamma   90.00
#
_symmetry.space_group_name_H-M   'P 1'
#
loop_
_entity.id
_entity.type
_entity.pdbx_description
1 polymer ?
#
loop_
_entity_poly.entity_id
_entity_poly.type
_entity_poly.pdbx_seq_one_letter_code
_entity_poly.pdbx_strand_id
1 'polypeptide(L)'
;MKRIITYIQRNKIKSALLCVLLVAYYFCLPKPLFKDPTSTVIVSKDHELLGALIAEDGQWRFPKNDSVPDKFKQCIIQFEDEYFYKHPGFNPVSIFKALKENISSGEVKRGGSTLTQQTIRLSRKGKPRSYWEKFKELILATRLELRYSKDEILAYYASNAPFG
;
A
#
# COMPACT_ATOMS: atom_id res chain seq x y z
N MET A 1 -17.74 -4.56 27.12
CA MET A 1 -18.86 -5.00 26.26
C MET A 1 -20.21 -4.37 26.62
N LYS A 2 -20.70 -4.42 27.86
CA LYS A 2 -22.05 -3.91 28.23
C LYS A 2 -22.32 -2.46 27.82
N ARG A 3 -21.37 -1.52 27.99
CA ARG A 3 -21.49 -0.11 27.59
C ARG A 3 -21.67 0.12 26.08
N ILE A 4 -21.00 -0.68 25.25
CA ILE A 4 -21.09 -0.58 23.79
C ILE A 4 -22.48 -1.04 23.34
N ILE A 5 -22.96 -2.14 23.90
CA ILE A 5 -24.29 -2.70 23.61
C ILE A 5 -25.40 -1.69 23.99
N THR A 6 -25.28 -1.04 25.16
CA THR A 6 -26.26 -0.01 25.58
C THR A 6 -26.24 1.21 24.68
N TYR A 7 -25.05 1.65 24.24
CA TYR A 7 -24.92 2.77 23.30
C TYR A 7 -25.54 2.46 21.94
N ILE A 8 -25.31 1.25 21.40
CA ILE A 8 -25.87 0.79 20.13
C ILE A 8 -27.41 0.73 20.21
N GLN A 9 -27.95 0.18 21.30
CA GLN A 9 -29.39 0.12 21.52
C GLN A 9 -30.06 1.49 21.65
N ARG A 10 -29.34 2.48 22.21
CA ARG A 10 -29.83 3.85 22.39
C ARG A 10 -29.70 4.71 21.12
N ASN A 11 -28.74 4.40 20.25
CA ASN A 11 -28.47 5.13 19.01
C ASN A 11 -28.53 4.22 17.77
N LYS A 12 -29.62 3.46 17.61
CA LYS A 12 -29.76 2.44 16.55
C LYS A 12 -29.49 2.99 15.16
N ILE A 13 -30.05 4.16 14.82
CA ILE A 13 -29.88 4.80 13.50
C ILE A 13 -28.41 5.20 13.26
N LYS A 14 -27.75 5.86 14.21
CA LYS A 14 -26.34 6.26 14.08
C LYS A 14 -25.41 5.06 13.99
N SER A 15 -25.71 4.01 14.75
CA SER A 15 -24.93 2.76 14.73
C SER A 15 -25.11 2.01 13.41
N ALA A 16 -26.34 1.97 12.87
CA ALA A 16 -26.62 1.40 11.55
C ALA A 16 -25.91 2.19 10.44
N LEU A 17 -25.97 3.53 10.47
CA LEU A 17 -25.24 4.41 9.55
C LEU A 17 -23.73 4.18 9.60
N LEU A 18 -23.14 4.11 10.80
CA LEU A 18 -21.72 3.82 10.97
C LEU A 18 -21.37 2.43 10.41
N CYS A 19 -22.18 1.40 10.67
CA CYS A 19 -21.99 0.07 10.08
C CYS A 19 -22.03 0.12 8.55
N VAL A 20 -23.03 0.79 7.96
CA VAL A 20 -23.14 0.94 6.51
C VAL A 20 -21.92 1.67 5.95
N LEU A 21 -21.46 2.74 6.61
CA LEU A 21 -20.25 3.46 6.20
C LEU A 21 -18.99 2.59 6.29
N LEU A 22 -18.83 1.78 7.33
CA LEU A 22 -17.69 0.86 7.46
C LEU A 22 -17.73 -0.27 6.41
N VAL A 23 -18.92 -0.81 6.13
CA VAL A 23 -19.12 -1.81 5.07
C VAL A 23 -18.84 -1.20 3.70
N ALA A 24 -19.40 -0.02 3.39
CA ALA A 24 -19.12 0.69 2.15
C ALA A 24 -17.63 1.02 2.02
N TYR A 25 -16.99 1.46 3.11
CA TYR A 25 -15.55 1.72 3.17
C TYR A 25 -14.71 0.47 2.86
N TYR A 26 -15.09 -0.69 3.39
CA TYR A 26 -14.45 -1.97 3.10
C TYR A 26 -14.61 -2.38 1.62
N PHE A 27 -15.81 -2.28 1.04
CA PHE A 27 -16.10 -2.75 -0.31
C PHE A 27 -15.72 -1.77 -1.44
N CYS A 28 -15.54 -0.49 -1.16
CA CYS A 28 -15.32 0.55 -2.20
C CYS A 28 -13.86 0.59 -2.74
N LEU A 29 -12.99 -0.40 -2.45
CA LEU A 29 -11.66 -0.48 -3.07
C LEU A 29 -11.78 -1.24 -4.40
N PRO A 30 -11.33 -0.69 -5.54
CA PRO A 30 -11.47 -1.34 -6.83
C PRO A 30 -10.87 -2.76 -6.84
N LYS A 31 -11.49 -3.64 -7.62
CA LYS A 31 -10.94 -4.96 -7.97
C LYS A 31 -10.75 -5.00 -9.48
N PRO A 32 -9.56 -5.37 -10.00
CA PRO A 32 -8.26 -5.52 -9.33
C PRO A 32 -7.63 -4.17 -8.92
N LEU A 33 -6.63 -4.21 -8.02
CA LEU A 33 -5.91 -3.02 -7.55
C LEU A 33 -5.02 -2.41 -8.65
N PHE A 34 -4.32 -3.27 -9.39
CA PHE A 34 -3.54 -2.93 -10.58
C PHE A 34 -4.18 -3.57 -11.80
N LYS A 35 -4.21 -2.83 -12.91
CA LYS A 35 -4.72 -3.30 -14.23
C LYS A 35 -3.67 -3.17 -15.32
N ASP A 36 -2.44 -2.91 -14.94
CA ASP A 36 -1.35 -2.58 -15.84
C ASP A 36 -0.83 -3.84 -16.53
N PRO A 37 -0.36 -3.73 -17.79
CA PRO A 37 0.18 -4.86 -18.51
C PRO A 37 1.43 -5.39 -17.79
N THR A 38 1.62 -6.70 -17.77
CA THR A 38 2.82 -7.32 -17.18
C THR A 38 3.77 -7.79 -18.26
N SER A 39 5.05 -7.87 -17.93
CA SER A 39 6.09 -8.49 -18.72
C SER A 39 5.73 -9.94 -19.04
N THR A 40 6.04 -10.38 -20.27
CA THR A 40 5.94 -11.80 -20.62
C THR A 40 7.19 -12.50 -20.12
N VAL A 41 7.03 -13.56 -19.33
CA VAL A 41 8.13 -14.30 -18.72
C VAL A 41 8.24 -15.68 -19.35
N ILE A 42 9.43 -16.02 -19.83
CA ILE A 42 9.77 -17.34 -20.38
C ILE A 42 10.50 -18.11 -19.29
N VAL A 43 9.93 -19.25 -18.88
CA VAL A 43 10.51 -20.12 -17.87
C VAL A 43 10.83 -21.49 -18.44
N SER A 44 11.81 -22.17 -17.85
CA SER A 44 12.10 -23.58 -18.13
C SER A 44 10.98 -24.48 -17.58
N LYS A 45 11.05 -25.78 -17.91
CA LYS A 45 10.17 -26.79 -17.33
C LYS A 45 10.27 -26.84 -15.80
N ASP A 46 11.42 -26.50 -15.25
CA ASP A 46 11.72 -26.48 -13.81
C ASP A 46 11.44 -25.10 -13.16
N HIS A 47 10.72 -24.21 -13.87
CA HIS A 47 10.35 -22.86 -13.43
C HIS A 47 11.52 -21.87 -13.27
N GLU A 48 12.67 -22.14 -13.88
CA GLU A 48 13.77 -21.19 -13.91
C GLU A 48 13.56 -20.12 -14.98
N LEU A 49 13.87 -18.86 -14.65
CA LEU A 49 13.75 -17.74 -15.58
C LEU A 49 14.76 -17.88 -16.72
N LEU A 50 14.27 -18.06 -17.95
CA LEU A 50 15.08 -18.09 -19.16
C LEU A 50 15.17 -16.73 -19.85
N GLY A 51 14.11 -15.93 -19.75
CA GLY A 51 14.06 -14.60 -20.33
C GLY A 51 12.75 -13.88 -20.02
N ALA A 52 12.72 -12.58 -20.29
CA ALA A 52 11.51 -11.78 -20.14
C ALA A 52 11.44 -10.69 -21.21
N LEU A 53 10.22 -10.39 -21.65
CA LEU A 53 9.91 -9.29 -22.55
C LEU A 53 9.27 -8.15 -21.76
N ILE A 54 9.65 -6.92 -22.08
CA ILE A 54 9.10 -5.72 -21.45
C ILE A 54 7.58 -5.65 -21.64
N ALA A 55 6.85 -5.10 -20.67
CA ALA A 55 5.41 -4.92 -20.80
C ALA A 55 5.08 -3.92 -21.93
N GLU A 56 3.83 -3.96 -22.42
CA GLU A 56 3.37 -3.07 -23.51
C GLU A 56 3.52 -1.57 -23.19
N ASP A 57 3.50 -1.20 -21.90
CA ASP A 57 3.71 0.18 -21.44
C ASP A 57 5.19 0.54 -21.25
N GLY A 58 6.11 -0.31 -21.72
CA GLY A 58 7.56 -0.09 -21.63
C GLY A 58 8.12 -0.18 -20.22
N GLN A 59 7.41 -0.83 -19.29
CA GLN A 59 7.86 -1.02 -17.91
C GLN A 59 8.25 -2.49 -17.66
N TRP A 60 9.29 -2.70 -16.85
CA TRP A 60 9.58 -4.01 -16.28
C TRP A 60 8.61 -4.28 -15.13
N ARG A 61 7.60 -5.11 -15.40
CA ARG A 61 6.54 -5.44 -14.43
C ARG A 61 6.26 -6.92 -14.48
N PHE A 62 6.95 -7.71 -13.67
CA PHE A 62 6.76 -9.16 -13.66
C PHE A 62 5.34 -9.51 -13.19
N PRO A 63 4.75 -10.61 -13.70
CA PRO A 63 3.47 -11.10 -13.21
C PRO A 63 3.55 -11.41 -11.72
N LYS A 64 2.39 -11.53 -11.06
CA LYS A 64 2.30 -11.76 -9.62
C LYS A 64 3.17 -12.96 -9.25
N ASN A 65 4.18 -12.72 -8.42
CA ASN A 65 4.99 -13.77 -7.84
C ASN A 65 4.31 -14.29 -6.56
N ASP A 66 4.49 -15.57 -6.27
CA ASP A 66 3.94 -16.20 -5.06
C ASP A 66 4.67 -15.74 -3.79
N SER A 67 5.92 -15.30 -3.95
CA SER A 67 6.73 -14.80 -2.85
C SER A 67 7.67 -13.67 -3.28
N VAL A 68 8.10 -12.87 -2.31
CA VAL A 68 9.14 -11.86 -2.50
C VAL A 68 10.44 -12.42 -1.91
N PRO A 69 11.58 -12.37 -2.63
CA PRO A 69 12.85 -12.87 -2.11
C PRO A 69 13.18 -12.27 -0.74
N ASP A 70 13.56 -13.11 0.23
CA ASP A 70 13.70 -12.69 1.64
C ASP A 70 14.69 -11.54 1.83
N LYS A 71 15.82 -11.59 1.14
CA LYS A 71 16.84 -10.53 1.20
C LYS A 71 16.27 -9.19 0.70
N PHE A 72 15.53 -9.21 -0.42
CA PHE A 72 14.88 -8.02 -0.95
C PHE A 72 13.84 -7.48 0.03
N LYS A 73 12.98 -8.37 0.55
CA LYS A 73 11.97 -8.04 1.56
C LYS A 73 12.58 -7.38 2.80
N GLN A 74 13.68 -7.91 3.33
CA GLN A 74 14.36 -7.33 4.49
C GLN A 74 14.93 -5.94 4.16
N CYS A 75 15.64 -5.79 3.04
CA CYS A 75 16.21 -4.52 2.63
C CYS A 75 15.13 -3.46 2.43
N ILE A 76 14.10 -3.75 1.62
CA ILE A 76 13.09 -2.75 1.29
C ILE A 76 12.31 -2.31 2.51
N ILE A 77 11.98 -3.23 3.43
CA ILE A 77 11.32 -2.88 4.69
C ILE A 77 12.24 -2.01 5.54
N GLN A 78 13.52 -2.37 5.70
CA GLN A 78 14.42 -1.60 6.55
C GLN A 78 14.65 -0.18 6.04
N PHE A 79 14.75 -0.01 4.71
CA PHE A 79 15.02 1.29 4.11
C PHE A 79 13.77 2.16 3.93
N GLU A 80 12.64 1.57 3.51
CA GLU A 80 11.43 2.34 3.20
C GLU A 80 10.45 2.44 4.39
N ASP A 81 10.34 1.41 5.21
CA ASP A 81 9.30 1.30 6.23
C ASP A 81 9.65 0.31 7.36
N GLU A 82 10.60 0.67 8.22
CA GLU A 82 11.14 -0.19 9.30
C GLU A 82 10.04 -0.82 10.18
N TYR A 83 8.91 -0.14 10.34
CA TYR A 83 7.79 -0.59 11.17
C TYR A 83 6.66 -1.21 10.36
N PHE A 84 6.92 -1.63 9.12
CA PHE A 84 5.90 -2.09 8.16
C PHE A 84 4.89 -3.07 8.79
N TYR A 85 5.35 -4.07 9.53
CA TYR A 85 4.48 -5.07 10.16
C TYR A 85 3.72 -4.59 11.41
N LYS A 86 4.00 -3.38 11.91
CA LYS A 86 3.51 -2.87 13.20
C LYS A 86 2.45 -1.78 13.07
N HIS A 87 2.12 -1.32 11.85
CA HIS A 87 1.13 -0.25 11.64
C HIS A 87 0.05 -0.64 10.61
N PRO A 88 -1.15 -0.05 10.68
CA PRO A 88 -2.25 -0.34 9.76
C PRO A 88 -2.18 0.57 8.51
N GLY A 89 -1.04 0.56 7.81
CA GLY A 89 -0.87 1.30 6.55
C GLY A 89 -0.36 2.73 6.64
N PHE A 90 -0.31 3.35 7.81
CA PHE A 90 0.39 4.63 8.02
C PHE A 90 1.08 4.64 9.37
N ASN A 91 2.21 5.36 9.48
CA ASN A 91 3.00 5.45 10.69
C ASN A 91 3.06 6.91 11.19
N PRO A 92 2.27 7.27 12.23
CA PRO A 92 2.27 8.63 12.78
C PRO A 92 3.63 9.09 13.28
N VAL A 93 4.41 8.17 13.87
CA VAL A 93 5.74 8.47 14.41
C VAL A 93 6.71 8.82 13.29
N SER A 94 6.71 8.04 12.20
CA SER A 94 7.54 8.33 11.03
C SER A 94 7.14 9.63 10.33
N ILE A 95 5.84 9.92 10.23
CA ILE A 95 5.34 11.18 9.67
C ILE A 95 5.84 12.37 10.50
N PHE A 96 5.70 12.30 11.83
CA PHE A 96 6.14 13.38 12.71
C PHE A 96 7.66 13.58 12.69
N LYS A 97 8.44 12.49 12.71
CA LYS A 97 9.91 12.55 12.60
C LYS A 97 10.34 13.19 11.27
N ALA A 98 9.77 12.74 10.16
CA ALA A 98 10.07 13.29 8.84
C ALA A 98 9.70 14.78 8.76
N LEU A 99 8.56 15.19 9.32
CA LEU A 99 8.16 16.59 9.37
C LEU A 99 9.16 17.44 10.18
N LYS A 100 9.55 16.98 11.38
CA LYS A 100 10.52 17.69 12.23
C LYS A 100 11.88 17.83 11.55
N GLU A 101 12.40 16.77 10.95
CA GLU A 101 13.69 16.76 10.26
C GLU A 101 13.69 17.67 9.03
N ASN A 102 12.62 17.63 8.22
CA ASN A 102 12.49 18.47 7.02
C ASN A 102 12.37 19.97 7.39
N ILE A 103 11.63 20.31 8.45
CA ILE A 103 11.56 21.70 8.95
C ILE A 103 12.93 22.16 9.46
N SER A 104 13.61 21.32 10.24
CA SER A 104 14.92 21.67 10.82
C SER A 104 16.02 21.81 9.77
N SER A 105 15.89 21.15 8.62
CA SER A 105 16.89 21.17 7.55
C SER A 105 16.56 22.12 6.41
N GLY A 106 15.32 22.64 6.34
CA GLY A 106 14.86 23.49 5.24
C GLY A 106 14.68 22.76 3.91
N GLU A 107 14.92 21.45 3.86
CA GLU A 107 14.82 20.62 2.66
C GLU A 107 14.16 19.27 2.97
N VAL A 108 13.66 18.58 1.94
CA VAL A 108 13.03 17.26 2.13
C VAL A 108 14.11 16.18 2.22
N LYS A 109 14.65 15.95 3.43
CA LYS A 109 15.63 14.90 3.71
C LYS A 109 15.01 13.52 3.85
N ARG A 110 13.80 13.45 4.40
CA ARG A 110 13.15 12.18 4.75
C ARG A 110 11.71 12.11 4.28
N GLY A 111 11.37 10.98 3.66
CA GLY A 111 10.00 10.59 3.36
C GLY A 111 9.29 10.02 4.59
N GLY A 112 8.06 10.46 4.86
CA GLY A 112 7.21 9.92 5.93
C GLY A 112 6.15 8.93 5.45
N SER A 113 6.24 8.46 4.20
CA SER A 113 5.24 7.57 3.60
C SER A 113 5.60 6.10 3.80
N THR A 114 4.63 5.28 4.18
CA THR A 114 4.77 3.82 4.38
C THR A 114 4.73 3.07 3.05
N LEU A 115 5.24 1.84 3.01
CA LEU A 115 5.16 0.98 1.82
C LEU A 115 3.71 0.85 1.31
N THR A 116 2.75 0.68 2.22
CA THR A 116 1.31 0.60 1.88
C THR A 116 0.80 1.86 1.19
N GLN A 117 1.17 3.04 1.66
CA GLN A 117 0.83 4.31 1.00
C GLN A 117 1.48 4.41 -0.38
N GLN A 118 2.73 3.96 -0.50
CA GLN A 118 3.42 3.94 -1.78
C GLN A 118 2.75 2.97 -2.77
N THR A 119 2.30 1.80 -2.34
CA THR A 119 1.55 0.84 -3.18
C THR A 119 0.26 1.45 -3.72
N ILE A 120 -0.51 2.14 -2.88
CA ILE A 120 -1.71 2.87 -3.33
C ILE A 120 -1.36 3.98 -4.32
N ARG A 121 -0.28 4.72 -4.07
CA ARG A 121 0.17 5.77 -4.98
C ARG A 121 0.49 5.20 -6.36
N LEU A 122 1.21 4.08 -6.41
CA LEU A 122 1.54 3.37 -7.64
C LEU A 122 0.27 2.93 -8.38
N SER A 123 -0.73 2.41 -7.67
CA SER A 123 -1.98 1.92 -8.27
C SER A 123 -2.87 3.03 -8.84
N ARG A 124 -2.67 4.29 -8.43
CA ARG A 124 -3.56 5.41 -8.78
C ARG A 124 -3.12 6.25 -9.97
N LYS A 125 -1.90 6.03 -10.49
CA LYS A 125 -1.23 6.63 -11.66
C LYS A 125 -1.70 8.03 -12.13
N GLY A 126 -0.75 8.95 -12.32
CA GLY A 126 -1.04 10.26 -12.93
C GLY A 126 -1.79 11.25 -12.02
N LYS A 127 -1.75 11.05 -10.70
CA LYS A 127 -2.28 12.01 -9.73
C LYS A 127 -1.22 13.07 -9.39
N PRO A 128 -1.63 14.34 -9.21
CA PRO A 128 -0.69 15.40 -8.86
C PRO A 128 -0.08 15.15 -7.47
N ARG A 129 1.16 15.59 -7.29
CA ARG A 129 1.84 15.55 -5.99
C ARG A 129 1.32 16.68 -5.10
N SER A 130 0.13 16.50 -4.51
CA SER A 130 -0.50 17.46 -3.60
C SER A 130 -0.74 16.86 -2.22
N TYR A 131 -0.84 17.73 -1.20
CA TYR A 131 -1.21 17.30 0.16
C TYR A 131 -2.58 16.60 0.20
N TRP A 132 -3.51 17.03 -0.65
CA TRP A 132 -4.82 16.40 -0.77
C TRP A 132 -4.73 14.97 -1.30
N GLU A 133 -3.91 14.73 -2.32
CA GLU A 133 -3.68 13.38 -2.82
C GLU A 133 -2.96 12.51 -1.80
N LYS A 134 -2.02 13.08 -1.03
CA LYS A 134 -1.36 12.37 0.07
C LYS A 134 -2.32 11.98 1.20
N PHE A 135 -3.31 12.82 1.51
CA PHE A 135 -4.37 12.48 2.45
C PHE A 135 -5.25 11.33 1.94
N LYS A 136 -5.60 11.34 0.64
CA LYS A 136 -6.31 10.21 0.01
C LYS A 136 -5.49 8.92 0.05
N GLU A 137 -4.18 8.99 -0.23
CA GLU A 137 -3.27 7.84 -0.12
C GLU A 137 -3.30 7.24 1.28
N LEU A 138 -3.30 8.07 2.33
CA LEU A 138 -3.40 7.61 3.72
C LEU A 138 -4.71 6.85 3.98
N ILE A 139 -5.84 7.41 3.57
CA ILE A 139 -7.16 6.76 3.75
C ILE A 139 -7.27 5.46 2.93
N LEU A 140 -6.69 5.43 1.74
CA LEU A 140 -6.72 4.24 0.90
C LEU A 140 -5.74 3.17 1.38
N ALA A 141 -4.62 3.56 1.99
CA ALA A 141 -3.65 2.64 2.57
C ALA A 141 -4.25 1.86 3.75
N THR A 142 -4.97 2.54 4.65
CA THR A 142 -5.68 1.86 5.74
C THR A 142 -6.72 0.86 5.22
N ARG A 143 -7.34 1.14 4.06
CA ARG A 143 -8.28 0.20 3.42
C ARG A 143 -7.58 -0.98 2.79
N LEU A 144 -6.40 -0.76 2.21
CA LEU A 144 -5.59 -1.82 1.62
C LEU A 144 -5.22 -2.86 2.67
N GLU A 145 -4.84 -2.41 3.87
CA GLU A 145 -4.46 -3.25 5.01
C GLU A 145 -5.61 -4.07 5.60
N LEU A 146 -6.85 -3.60 5.45
CA LEU A 146 -8.02 -4.38 5.84
C LEU A 146 -8.31 -5.51 4.86
N ARG A 147 -7.79 -5.43 3.64
CA ARG A 147 -8.16 -6.33 2.54
C ARG A 147 -7.05 -7.30 2.15
N TYR A 148 -5.80 -6.91 2.28
CA TYR A 148 -4.64 -7.71 1.91
C TYR A 148 -3.70 -7.86 3.09
N SER A 149 -3.07 -9.03 3.18
CA SER A 149 -2.00 -9.26 4.14
C SER A 149 -0.79 -8.38 3.83
N LYS A 150 0.08 -8.19 4.83
CA LYS A 150 1.33 -7.44 4.67
C LYS A 150 2.21 -7.99 3.55
N ASP A 151 2.28 -9.31 3.41
CA ASP A 151 3.10 -9.95 2.39
C ASP A 151 2.50 -9.75 1.00
N GLU A 152 1.17 -9.77 0.84
CA GLU A 152 0.52 -9.41 -0.43
C GLU A 152 0.74 -7.95 -0.80
N ILE A 153 0.65 -7.03 0.16
CA ILE A 153 0.92 -5.60 -0.06
C ILE A 153 2.38 -5.39 -0.51
N LEU A 154 3.30 -6.10 0.12
CA LEU A 154 4.72 -6.07 -0.25
C LEU A 154 4.96 -6.65 -1.64
N ALA A 155 4.29 -7.75 -1.99
CA ALA A 155 4.35 -8.32 -3.34
C ALA A 155 3.81 -7.35 -4.40
N TYR A 156 2.68 -6.69 -4.12
CA TYR A 156 2.16 -5.64 -4.99
C TYR A 156 3.14 -4.49 -5.18
N TYR A 157 3.80 -4.06 -4.10
CA TYR A 157 4.84 -3.03 -4.17
C TYR A 157 6.01 -3.51 -5.03
N ALA A 158 6.58 -4.67 -4.72
CA ALA A 158 7.75 -5.23 -5.40
C ALA A 158 7.52 -5.42 -6.91
N SER A 159 6.31 -5.81 -7.33
CA SER A 159 6.00 -5.98 -8.75
C SER A 159 5.78 -4.67 -9.51
N ASN A 160 5.41 -3.58 -8.83
CA ASN A 160 4.94 -2.35 -9.51
C ASN A 160 5.82 -1.12 -9.25
N ALA A 161 6.69 -1.16 -8.25
CA ALA A 161 7.63 -0.09 -7.97
C ALA A 161 8.71 -0.05 -9.06
N PRO A 162 9.09 1.15 -9.55
CA PRO A 162 10.20 1.29 -10.48
C PRO A 162 11.53 1.12 -9.72
N PHE A 163 12.41 0.26 -10.24
CA PHE A 163 13.77 0.04 -9.71
C PHE A 163 14.88 0.46 -10.70
N GLY A 164 14.50 1.06 -11.83
CA GLY A 164 15.38 1.52 -12.91
C GLY A 164 14.58 2.17 -14.02
#